data_AF-A0A3G9ILH5-F1
#
_entry.id   AF-A0A3G9ILH5-F1
#
_cell.length_a   1.000
_cell.length_b   1.000
_cell.length_c   1.000
_cell.angle_alpha   90.00
_cell.angle_beta   90.00
_cell.angle_gamma   90.00
#
_symmetry.space_group_name_H-M   'P 1'
#
loop_
_entity.id
_entity.type
_entity.pdbx_description
1 polymer ?
#
loop_
_entity_poly.entity_id
_entity_poly.type
_entity_poly.pdbx_seq_one_letter_code
_entity_poly.pdbx_strand_id
1 'polypeptide(L)'
;MPRDLEADLAICEAATPGPYEITTCDCGSPVCSQVFISITNTEGRLFPEDAAFYVAARNGWPETIRELQAAEAKIDRLQNELQLYQEQLQQSRGCGD
;
A
#
# COMPACT_ATOMS: atom_id res chain seq x y z
N MET A 1 -14.82 -8.34 1.22
CA MET A 1 -14.07 -8.55 2.47
C MET A 1 -13.13 -7.36 2.62
N PRO A 2 -13.07 -6.69 3.78
CA PRO A 2 -12.04 -5.67 4.02
C PRO A 2 -10.66 -6.31 3.82
N ARG A 3 -9.73 -5.54 3.25
CA ARG A 3 -8.35 -5.98 3.03
C ARG A 3 -7.62 -6.04 4.37
N ASP A 4 -6.78 -7.06 4.56
CA ASP A 4 -5.93 -7.17 5.75
C ASP A 4 -4.64 -6.38 5.49
N LEU A 5 -4.61 -5.15 6.00
CA LEU A 5 -3.49 -4.23 5.77
C LEU A 5 -2.19 -4.71 6.41
N GLU A 6 -2.27 -5.47 7.51
CA GLU A 6 -1.09 -6.03 8.16
C GLU A 6 -0.48 -7.13 7.28
N ALA A 7 -1.33 -8.04 6.77
CA ALA A 7 -0.88 -9.06 5.84
C ALA A 7 -0.34 -8.45 4.53
N ASP A 8 -0.99 -7.40 4.03
CA ASP A 8 -0.53 -6.67 2.84
C ASP A 8 0.83 -5.98 3.07
N LEU A 9 1.02 -5.34 4.23
CA LEU A 9 2.29 -4.70 4.59
C LEU A 9 3.40 -5.75 4.74
N ALA A 10 3.13 -6.88 5.39
CA ALA A 10 4.09 -7.97 5.54
C ALA A 10 4.57 -8.52 4.19
N ILE A 11 3.67 -8.65 3.20
CA ILE A 11 4.05 -9.01 1.83
C ILE A 11 4.98 -7.95 1.23
N CYS A 12 4.66 -6.67 1.43
CA CYS A 12 5.45 -5.55 0.92
C CYS A 12 6.84 -5.47 1.57
N GLU A 13 6.98 -5.76 2.86
CA GLU A 13 8.25 -5.70 3.59
C GLU A 13 9.11 -6.96 3.40
N ALA A 14 8.47 -8.12 3.16
CA ALA A 14 9.18 -9.36 2.82
C ALA A 14 9.78 -9.34 1.41
N ALA A 15 9.36 -8.40 0.56
CA ALA A 15 9.97 -8.17 -0.73
C ALA A 15 11.47 -7.83 -0.60
N THR A 16 12.32 -8.51 -1.37
CA THR A 16 13.75 -8.19 -1.41
C THR A 16 13.95 -6.70 -1.72
N PRO A 17 14.67 -5.94 -0.86
CA PRO A 17 14.95 -4.53 -1.10
C PRO A 17 15.75 -4.34 -2.39
N GLY A 18 15.40 -3.29 -3.15
CA GLY A 18 16.14 -2.90 -4.36
C GLY A 18 17.60 -2.51 -4.08
N PRO A 19 18.44 -2.36 -5.13
CA PRO A 19 18.04 -1.83 -6.43
C PRO A 19 17.56 -2.90 -7.43
N TYR A 20 16.50 -2.58 -8.15
CA TYR A 20 16.04 -3.36 -9.29
C TYR A 20 16.68 -2.81 -10.55
N GLU A 21 17.28 -3.68 -11.36
CA GLU A 21 17.85 -3.28 -12.63
C GLU A 21 16.79 -3.41 -13.72
N ILE A 22 16.57 -2.31 -14.45
CA ILE A 22 15.79 -2.31 -15.69
C ILE A 22 16.80 -2.40 -16.84
N THR A 23 16.74 -3.48 -17.63
CA THR A 23 17.58 -3.68 -18.80
C THR A 23 16.72 -3.84 -20.06
N THR A 24 17.14 -3.30 -21.20
CA THR A 24 16.37 -3.46 -22.45
C THR A 24 16.46 -4.89 -22.98
N CYS A 25 15.40 -5.39 -23.61
CA CYS A 25 15.40 -6.74 -24.16
C CYS A 25 16.38 -6.89 -25.35
N ASP A 26 17.28 -7.86 -25.27
CA ASP A 26 18.35 -8.08 -26.27
C ASP A 26 18.02 -9.16 -27.32
N CYS A 27 16.74 -9.51 -27.49
CA CYS A 27 16.29 -10.61 -28.35
C CYS A 27 16.51 -10.41 -29.87
N GLY A 28 17.28 -9.40 -30.28
CA GLY A 28 17.69 -9.15 -31.67
C GLY A 28 16.60 -8.62 -32.61
N SER A 29 15.38 -8.40 -32.11
CA SER A 29 14.28 -7.87 -32.92
C SER A 29 14.28 -6.34 -32.92
N PRO A 30 14.29 -5.68 -34.10
CA PRO A 30 14.31 -4.21 -34.20
C PRO A 30 13.01 -3.53 -33.79
N VAL A 31 11.94 -4.32 -33.56
CA VAL A 31 10.62 -3.82 -33.12
C VAL A 31 10.34 -4.15 -31.64
N CYS A 32 11.28 -4.78 -30.93
CA CYS A 32 11.09 -5.11 -29.52
C CYS A 32 11.41 -3.89 -28.64
N SER A 33 10.41 -3.40 -27.92
CA SER A 33 10.54 -2.32 -26.93
C SER A 33 10.46 -2.81 -25.48
N GLN A 34 10.47 -4.12 -25.26
CA GLN A 34 10.34 -4.70 -23.92
C GLN A 34 11.60 -4.45 -23.08
N VAL A 35 11.41 -4.37 -21.78
CA VAL A 35 12.48 -4.29 -20.76
C VAL A 35 12.40 -5.50 -19.84
N PHE A 36 13.52 -5.90 -19.27
CA PHE A 36 13.65 -6.86 -18.19
C PHE A 36 13.75 -6.12 -16.87
N ILE A 37 12.97 -6.53 -15.87
CA ILE A 37 13.26 -6.17 -14.47
C ILE A 37 13.95 -7.35 -13.80
N SER A 38 15.18 -7.14 -13.33
CA SER A 38 15.87 -8.11 -12.49
C SER A 38 15.27 -8.11 -11.09
N ILE A 39 14.27 -8.96 -10.90
CA ILE A 39 13.78 -9.42 -9.60
C ILE A 39 14.06 -10.91 -9.62
N THR A 40 14.74 -11.45 -8.61
CA THR A 40 15.03 -12.89 -8.50
C THR A 40 13.79 -13.70 -8.89
N ASN A 41 13.86 -14.41 -10.03
CA ASN A 41 12.85 -15.33 -10.58
C ASN A 41 11.68 -14.75 -11.42
N THR A 42 11.90 -13.75 -12.28
CA THR A 42 10.92 -13.43 -13.34
C THR A 42 11.55 -13.54 -14.73
N GLU A 43 10.82 -14.06 -15.72
CA GLU A 43 11.23 -13.96 -17.14
C GLU A 43 11.19 -12.50 -17.66
N GLY A 44 10.78 -11.56 -16.81
CA GLY A 44 11.17 -10.15 -16.77
C GLY A 44 10.65 -9.23 -17.85
N ARG A 45 10.12 -9.74 -18.96
CA ARG A 45 9.70 -8.92 -20.11
C ARG A 45 8.44 -8.12 -19.81
N LEU A 46 8.58 -6.81 -19.74
CA LEU A 46 7.50 -5.85 -19.53
C LEU A 46 7.59 -4.75 -20.58
N PHE A 47 6.47 -4.09 -20.88
CA PHE A 47 6.55 -2.79 -21.54
C PHE A 47 7.17 -1.77 -20.58
N PRO A 48 7.88 -0.74 -21.10
CA PRO A 48 8.53 0.25 -20.25
C PRO A 48 7.59 0.91 -19.23
N GLU A 49 6.35 1.16 -19.63
CA GLU A 49 5.32 1.79 -18.78
C GLU A 49 4.92 0.88 -17.62
N ASP A 50 4.71 -0.40 -17.89
CA ASP A 50 4.39 -1.40 -16.87
C ASP A 50 5.57 -1.57 -15.90
N ALA A 51 6.79 -1.58 -16.42
CA ALA A 51 7.98 -1.70 -15.60
C ALA A 51 8.15 -0.51 -14.63
N ALA A 52 7.93 0.70 -15.13
CA ALA A 52 7.92 1.90 -14.31
C ALA A 52 6.83 1.85 -13.23
N PHE A 53 5.64 1.37 -13.58
CA PHE A 53 4.53 1.19 -12.63
C PHE A 53 4.91 0.21 -11.51
N TYR A 54 5.48 -0.96 -11.81
CA TYR A 54 5.87 -1.94 -10.78
C TYR A 54 6.89 -1.39 -9.79
N VAL A 55 7.92 -0.68 -10.28
CA VAL A 55 8.95 -0.07 -9.42
C VAL A 55 8.33 1.00 -8.53
N ALA A 56 7.50 1.89 -9.10
CA ALA A 56 6.82 2.92 -8.34
C ALA A 56 5.86 2.33 -7.29
N ALA A 57 5.09 1.30 -7.65
CA ALA A 57 4.18 0.59 -6.76
C ALA A 57 4.91 -0.07 -5.58
N ARG A 58 6.01 -0.79 -5.82
CA ARG A 58 6.79 -1.44 -4.74
C ARG A 58 7.37 -0.44 -3.75
N ASN A 59 7.75 0.75 -4.20
CA ASN A 59 8.27 1.80 -3.32
C ASN A 59 7.15 2.56 -2.60
N GLY A 60 6.01 2.82 -3.26
CA GLY A 60 4.93 3.64 -2.72
C GLY A 60 3.91 2.89 -1.86
N TRP A 61 3.59 1.64 -2.20
CA TRP A 61 2.56 0.87 -1.51
C TRP A 61 2.83 0.62 -0.02
N PRO A 62 4.05 0.28 0.43
CA PRO A 62 4.31 0.11 1.86
C PRO A 62 3.94 1.38 2.65
N GLU A 63 4.34 2.56 2.16
CA GLU A 63 4.03 3.84 2.81
C GLU A 63 2.53 4.13 2.79
N THR A 64 1.86 3.92 1.64
CA THR A 64 0.40 4.10 1.54
C THR A 64 -0.36 3.19 2.50
N ILE A 65 0.09 1.94 2.67
CA ILE A 65 -0.54 1.00 3.62
C ILE A 65 -0.34 1.48 5.06
N ARG A 66 0.85 1.95 5.44
CA ARG A 66 1.09 2.52 6.78
C ARG A 66 0.25 3.78 7.04
N GLU A 67 0.10 4.65 6.05
CA GLU A 67 -0.77 5.82 6.14
C GLU A 67 -2.23 5.42 6.35
N LEU A 68 -2.68 4.37 5.66
CA LEU A 68 -4.04 3.86 5.80
C LEU A 68 -4.27 3.23 7.19
N GLN A 69 -3.35 2.42 7.69
CA GLN A 69 -3.42 1.87 9.06
C GLN A 69 -3.48 3.00 10.11
N ALA A 70 -2.68 4.06 9.94
CA ALA A 70 -2.71 5.22 10.83
C ALA A 70 -4.04 5.98 10.74
N ALA A 71 -4.63 6.08 9.55
CA ALA A 71 -5.94 6.68 9.35
C ALA A 71 -7.06 5.86 10.03
N GLU A 72 -7.03 4.53 9.90
CA GLU A 72 -7.97 3.62 10.57
C GLU A 72 -7.89 3.77 12.10
N ALA A 73 -6.68 3.74 12.68
CA ALA A 73 -6.49 3.96 14.11
C ALA A 73 -6.99 5.34 14.58
N LYS A 74 -6.84 6.36 13.74
CA LYS A 74 -7.36 7.71 14.04
C LYS A 74 -8.88 7.76 13.99
N ILE A 75 -9.51 7.09 13.03
CA ILE A 75 -10.96 6.99 12.93
C ILE A 75 -11.52 6.31 14.17
N ASP A 76 -10.96 5.16 14.58
CA ASP A 76 -11.39 4.43 15.77
C ASP A 76 -11.30 5.29 17.03
N ARG A 77 -10.17 6.00 17.20
CA ARG A 77 -10.00 6.94 18.31
C ARG A 77 -11.07 8.03 18.32
N LEU A 78 -11.31 8.67 17.18
CA LEU A 78 -12.29 9.76 17.08
C LEU A 78 -13.72 9.26 17.31
N GLN A 79 -14.05 8.04 16.85
CA GLN A 79 -15.33 7.41 17.10
C GLN A 79 -15.55 7.14 18.60
N ASN A 80 -14.51 6.63 19.28
CA ASN A 80 -14.55 6.42 20.73
C ASN A 80 -14.72 7.75 21.50
N GLU A 81 -13.96 8.80 21.14
CA GLU A 81 -14.10 10.13 21.74
C GLU A 81 -15.51 10.70 21.53
N LEU A 82 -16.06 10.59 20.32
CA LEU A 82 -17.42 11.02 20.00
C LEU A 82 -18.47 10.26 20.82
N GLN A 83 -18.32 8.95 20.96
CA GLN A 83 -19.22 8.13 21.78
C GLN A 83 -19.22 8.59 23.24
N LEU A 84 -18.05 8.79 23.83
CA LEU A 84 -17.93 9.28 25.21
C LEU A 84 -18.60 10.64 25.40
N TYR A 85 -18.41 11.58 24.46
CA TYR A 85 -19.08 12.88 24.53
C TYR A 85 -20.60 12.77 24.38
N GLN A 86 -21.09 11.88 23.52
CA GLN A 86 -22.52 11.64 23.37
C GLN A 86 -23.13 11.09 24.66
N GLU A 87 -22.46 10.16 25.32
CA GLU A 87 -22.90 9.59 26.60
C GLU A 87 -22.96 10.66 27.70
N GLN A 88 -21.95 11.54 27.80
CA GLN A 88 -21.94 12.66 28.74
C GLN A 88 -23.08 13.66 28.49
N LEU A 89 -23.36 13.97 27.22
CA LEU A 89 -24.47 14.84 26.84
C LEU A 89 -25.83 14.22 27.18
N GLN A 90 -25.99 12.90 27.04
CA GLN A 90 -27.21 12.20 27.44
C GLN A 90 -27.39 12.21 28.96
N GLN A 91 -26.33 11.96 29.73
CA GLN A 91 -26.38 11.97 31.19
C GLN A 91 -26.71 13.37 31.76
N SER A 92 -26.08 14.42 31.21
CA SER A 92 -26.38 15.81 31.61
C SER A 92 -27.79 16.26 31.24
N ARG A 93 -28.40 15.68 30.21
CA ARG A 93 -29.81 15.91 29.87
C ARG A 93 -30.78 15.09 30.71
N GLY A 94 -30.36 13.94 31.24
CA GLY A 94 -31.17 13.03 32.04
C GLY A 94 -31.24 13.33 33.55
N CYS A 95 -30.31 14.12 34.10
CA CYS A 95 -30.30 14.52 35.52
C CYS A 95 -31.04 15.86 35.79
N GLY A 96 -31.89 16.31 34.86
CA GLY A 96 -32.57 17.61 34.91
C GLY A 96 -34.07 17.58 35.27
N ASP A 97 -34.63 16.42 35.62
CA ASP A 97 -36.04 16.25 36.04
C ASP A 97 -36.17 15.96 37.54
#